data_AF-A0A7L0BNI6-F1
#
_entry.id   AF-A0A7L0BNI6-F1
#
_cell.length_a   1.000
_cell.length_b   1.000
_cell.length_c   1.000
_cell.angle_alpha   90.00
_cell.angle_beta   90.00
_cell.angle_gamma   90.00
#
_symmetry.space_group_name_H-M   'P 1'
#
loop_
_entity.id
_entity.type
_entity.pdbx_description
1 polymer ?
#
loop_
_entity_poly.entity_id
_entity_poly.type
_entity_poly.pdbx_seq_one_letter_code
_entity_poly.pdbx_strand_id
1 'polypeptide(L)' 'CHVADGELREFGSSWRSDCNDCTCSMSGITCCSSYARPVGYNEEECVSIFNKETCTYEVVEKADHSKACEVQGWM' A
#
# COMPACT_ATOMS: atom_id res chain seq x y z
N CYS A 1 -7.45 -3.16 22.59
CA CYS A 1 -6.29 -2.99 21.70
C CYS A 1 -5.48 -1.82 22.26
N HIS A 2 -4.29 -2.08 22.79
CA HIS A 2 -3.47 -1.04 23.42
C HIS A 2 -2.34 -0.63 22.47
N VAL A 3 -2.51 0.56 21.90
CA VAL A 3 -1.55 1.67 21.79
C VAL A 3 -0.11 1.35 21.34
N ALA A 4 0.15 1.47 20.03
CA ALA A 4 1.48 1.87 19.56
C ALA A 4 1.63 3.41 19.54
N ASP A 5 0.52 4.16 19.36
CA ASP A 5 0.56 5.61 19.00
C ASP A 5 -0.26 6.56 19.91
N GLY A 6 -0.65 6.13 21.12
CA GLY A 6 -1.50 6.86 22.06
C GLY A 6 -3.01 6.55 22.03
N GLU A 7 -3.55 5.95 20.97
CA GLU A 7 -5.01 5.71 20.83
C GLU A 7 -5.47 4.31 21.26
N LEU A 8 -6.48 4.26 22.14
CA LEU A 8 -7.22 3.06 22.48
C LEU A 8 -8.18 2.70 21.34
N ARG A 9 -7.94 1.57 20.67
CA ARG A 9 -8.85 1.01 19.67
C ARG A 9 -9.73 -0.07 20.31
N GLU A 10 -11.01 -0.06 19.95
CA GLU A 10 -11.98 -1.06 20.41
C GLU A 10 -11.71 -2.42 19.77
N PHE A 11 -12.04 -3.50 20.48
CA PHE A 11 -11.99 -4.85 19.89
C PHE A 11 -13.01 -4.97 18.76
N GLY A 12 -12.60 -5.56 17.64
CA GLY A 12 -13.42 -5.66 16.43
C GLY A 12 -13.37 -4.43 15.53
N SER A 13 -12.64 -3.38 15.92
CA SER A 13 -12.45 -2.21 15.06
C SER A 13 -11.42 -2.48 13.96
N SER A 14 -11.65 -1.86 12.79
CA SER A 14 -10.70 -1.79 11.69
C SER A 14 -10.45 -0.33 11.31
N TRP A 15 -9.21 0.01 11.00
CA TRP A 15 -8.82 1.35 10.59
C TRP A 15 -7.68 1.29 9.58
N ARG A 16 -7.54 2.35 8.76
CA ARG A 16 -6.41 2.51 7.86
C ARG A 16 -5.35 3.39 8.51
N SER A 17 -4.09 2.94 8.51
CA SER A 17 -2.94 3.70 9.00
C SER A 17 -1.74 3.46 8.08
N ASP A 18 -1.13 4.53 7.57
CA ASP A 18 0.03 4.50 6.66
C ASP A 18 -0.12 3.46 5.53
N CYS A 19 -1.24 3.53 4.80
CA CYS A 19 -1.57 2.58 3.73
C CYS A 19 -1.61 1.10 4.15
N ASN A 20 -1.92 0.84 5.41
CA ASN A 20 -2.23 -0.48 5.93
C ASN A 20 -3.64 -0.51 6.49
N ASP A 21 -4.40 -1.54 6.13
CA ASP A 21 -5.66 -1.88 6.77
C ASP A 21 -5.38 -2.73 7.99
N CYS A 22 -5.55 -2.11 9.15
CA CYS A 22 -5.37 -2.72 10.44
C CYS A 22 -6.71 -3.15 11.02
N THR A 23 -6.73 -4.32 11.65
CA THR A 23 -7.88 -4.83 12.40
C THR A 23 -7.41 -5.26 13.77
N CYS A 24 -8.17 -4.86 14.79
CA CYS A 24 -7.95 -5.39 16.12
C CYS A 24 -8.93 -6.52 16.43
N SER A 25 -8.37 -7.69 16.71
CA SER A 25 -9.09 -8.90 17.08
C SER A 25 -8.69 -9.35 18.50
N MET A 26 -9.31 -10.44 18.96
CA MET A 26 -8.89 -11.08 20.22
C MET A 26 -7.43 -11.55 20.20
N SER A 27 -6.89 -11.85 19.01
CA SER A 27 -5.50 -12.29 18.82
C SER A 27 -4.48 -11.15 18.78
N GLY A 28 -4.95 -9.89 18.83
CA GLY A 28 -4.11 -8.70 18.72
C GLY A 28 -4.45 -7.84 17.50
N ILE A 29 -3.51 -6.96 17.12
CA ILE A 29 -3.63 -6.10 15.94
C ILE A 29 -2.93 -6.78 14.76
N THR A 30 -3.67 -6.95 13.66
CA THR A 30 -3.12 -7.41 12.38
C THR A 30 -3.27 -6.29 11.37
N CYS A 31 -2.20 -5.96 10.66
CA CYS A 31 -2.21 -4.96 9.59
C CYS A 31 -1.76 -5.60 8.28
N CYS A 32 -2.48 -5.29 7.20
CA CYS A 32 -2.14 -5.70 5.85
C CYS A 32 -1.98 -4.45 4.97
N SER A 33 -1.03 -4.44 4.05
CA SER A 33 -0.92 -3.37 3.06
C SER A 33 -2.24 -3.21 2.32
N SER A 34 -2.73 -1.98 2.20
CA SER A 34 -3.95 -1.65 1.47
C SER A 34 -3.74 -1.46 -0.03
N TYR A 35 -2.53 -1.77 -0.51
CA TYR A 35 -2.06 -1.48 -1.85
C TYR A 35 -1.39 -2.71 -2.44
N ALA A 36 -1.55 -2.88 -3.74
CA ALA A 36 -0.86 -3.91 -4.50
C ALA A 36 0.43 -3.34 -5.11
N ARG A 37 1.48 -4.14 -5.11
CA ARG A 37 2.77 -3.85 -5.72
C ARG A 37 2.79 -4.37 -7.16
N PRO A 38 3.22 -3.56 -8.14
CA PRO A 38 3.31 -3.99 -9.52
C PRO A 38 4.45 -5.00 -9.67
N VAL A 39 4.22 -6.04 -10.47
CA VAL A 39 5.21 -7.07 -10.81
C VAL A 39 5.24 -7.30 -12.32
N GLY A 40 6.43 -7.62 -12.84
CA GLY A 40 6.63 -7.92 -14.27
C GLY A 40 6.41 -6.71 -15.18
N TYR A 41 7.04 -5.57 -14.86
CA TYR A 41 7.17 -4.43 -15.77
C TYR A 41 8.64 -4.25 -16.18
N ASN A 42 8.90 -3.48 -17.24
CA ASN A 42 10.26 -3.23 -17.71
C ASN A 42 11.01 -2.28 -16.75
N GLU A 43 11.77 -2.81 -15.79
CA GLU A 43 12.54 -2.01 -14.83
C GLU A 43 13.70 -1.21 -15.46
N GLU A 44 14.08 -1.49 -16.72
CA GLU A 44 15.12 -0.71 -17.41
C GLU A 44 14.57 0.63 -17.90
N GLU A 45 13.38 0.61 -18.51
CA GLU A 45 12.73 1.79 -19.11
C GLU A 45 11.69 2.45 -18.19
N CYS A 46 11.18 1.73 -17.19
CA CYS A 46 10.08 2.17 -16.34
C CYS A 46 10.47 2.20 -14.86
N VAL A 47 9.73 2.99 -14.09
CA VAL A 47 9.87 3.14 -12.65
C VAL A 47 8.50 3.06 -11.99
N SER A 48 8.45 2.45 -10.80
CA SER A 48 7.25 2.46 -9.96
C SER A 48 7.31 3.60 -8.95
N ILE A 49 6.25 4.41 -8.91
CA ILE A 49 6.09 5.56 -8.01
C ILE A 49 4.93 5.24 -7.07
N PHE A 50 5.18 5.33 -5.76
CA PHE A 50 4.14 5.11 -4.76
C PHE A 50 3.45 6.42 -4.40
N ASN A 51 2.14 6.49 -4.61
CA ASN A 51 1.30 7.57 -4.16
C ASN A 51 0.75 7.25 -2.76
N LYS A 52 1.19 8.01 -1.76
CA LYS A 52 0.76 7.84 -0.36
C LYS A 52 -0.64 8.36 -0.07
N GLU A 53 -1.16 9.29 -0.86
CA GLU A 53 -2.50 9.85 -0.67
C GLU A 53 -3.57 8.82 -1.07
N THR A 54 -3.33 8.14 -2.18
CA THR A 54 -4.24 7.10 -2.71
C THR A 54 -3.85 5.70 -2.25
N CYS A 55 -2.66 5.52 -1.68
CA CYS A 55 -2.08 4.22 -1.36
C CYS A 55 -2.03 3.31 -2.59
N THR A 56 -1.44 3.78 -3.69
CA THR A 56 -1.32 3.02 -4.93
C THR A 56 0.05 3.18 -5.56
N TYR A 57 0.50 2.19 -6.32
CA TYR A 57 1.65 2.35 -7.21
C TYR A 57 1.19 2.75 -8.60
N GLU A 58 2.00 3.57 -9.26
CA GLU A 58 1.91 3.88 -10.67
C GLU A 58 3.22 3.48 -11.32
N VAL A 59 3.16 2.81 -12.47
CA VAL A 59 4.37 2.45 -13.23
C VAL A 59 4.42 3.32 -14.47
N VAL A 60 5.46 4.13 -14.58
CA VAL A 60 5.62 5.12 -15.65
C VAL A 60 7.00 5.02 -16.30
N GLU A 61 7.15 5.54 -17.52
CA GLU A 61 8.46 5.59 -18.19
C GLU A 61 9.42 6.48 -17.40
N LYS A 62 10.70 6.10 -17.31
CA LYS A 62 11.75 6.92 -16.67
C LYS A 62 12.03 8.21 -17.43
N ALA A 63 11.90 8.19 -18.75
CA ALA A 63 12.15 9.35 -19.60
C ALA A 63 11.00 10.36 -19.54
N ASP A 64 9.76 9.87 -19.42
CA ASP A 64 8.55 10.68 -19.35
C ASP A 64 7.58 10.06 -18.34
N HIS A 65 7.61 10.58 -17.11
CA HIS A 65 6.75 10.12 -16.01
C HIS A 65 5.24 10.34 -16.27
N SER A 66 4.86 10.98 -17.40
CA SER A 66 3.46 11.14 -17.80
C SER A 66 2.90 9.92 -18.55
N LYS A 67 3.77 9.02 -19.02
CA LYS A 67 3.37 7.82 -19.77
C LYS A 67 3.39 6.60 -18.88
N ALA A 68 2.26 5.90 -18.83
CA ALA A 68 2.14 4.64 -18.10
C ALA A 68 2.83 3.49 -18.86
N CYS A 69 3.49 2.61 -18.11
CA CYS A 69 4.07 1.38 -18.63
C CYS A 69 3.14 0.18 -18.45
N GLU A 70 3.33 -0.84 -19.28
CA GLU A 70 2.63 -2.11 -19.15
C GLU A 70 3.15 -2.91 -17.95
N VAL A 71 2.23 -3.46 -17.16
CA VAL A 71 2.52 -4.24 -15.96
C VAL A 71 1.83 -5.60 -16.09
N GLN A 72 2.58 -6.69 -15.91
CA GLN A 72 2.04 -8.06 -16.04
C GLN A 72 1.15 -8.47 -14.87
N GLY A 73 1.37 -7.96 -13.66
CA GLY A 73 0.57 -8.30 -12.50
C GLY A 73 0.71 -7.36 -11.31
N TRP A 74 -0.12 -7.59 -10.30
CA TRP A 74 -0.16 -6.83 -9.05
C TRP A 74 -0.24 -7.80 -7.86
N MET A 75 0.59 -7.60 -6.84
CA MET A 75 0.72 -8.49 -5.66
C MET A 75 0.54 -7.75 -4.34
#